data_AF-A0A7T0PVA9-F1
#
_entry.id   AF-A0A7T0PVA9-F1
#
_cell.length_a   1.000
_cell.length_b   1.000
_cell.length_c   1.000
_cell.angle_alpha   90.00
_cell.angle_beta   90.00
_cell.angle_gamma   90.00
#
_symmetry.space_group_name_H-M   'P 1'
#
loop_
_entity.id
_entity.type
_entity.pdbx_description
1 polymer ?
#
loop_
_entity_poly.entity_id
_entity_poly.type
_entity_poly.pdbx_seq_one_letter_code
_entity_poly.pdbx_strand_id
1 'polypeptide(L)'
;MTEASDLNLPPLQPGRWSYGCSPAGSLADILERANDCSDSEGREWQGIAYTTAGARALRDASSKGLSATDGTPVVLKSVYELRLWALVKDGDAGVLAHELRWLNGWGTAEIVLRCAGDPPTDTPVAAPQPERDTCWYRPNSYLQHGATAPFGASNEMTSMEIFTEDDYGNVVFIDELMTGKWG
;
A
#
# COMPACT_ATOMS: atom_id res chain seq x y z
N MET A 1 -15.11 2.94 -37.51
CA MET A 1 -15.40 2.01 -36.41
C MET A 1 -14.04 1.61 -35.88
N THR A 2 -13.60 2.26 -34.81
CA THR A 2 -12.34 1.92 -34.14
C THR A 2 -12.60 0.60 -33.44
N GLU A 3 -11.88 -0.46 -33.81
CA GLU A 3 -11.97 -1.72 -33.08
C GLU A 3 -11.67 -1.43 -31.60
N ALA A 4 -12.56 -1.89 -30.73
CA ALA A 4 -12.27 -1.95 -29.32
C ALA A 4 -11.06 -2.88 -29.20
N SER A 5 -9.88 -2.29 -28.98
CA SER A 5 -8.69 -3.04 -28.62
C SER A 5 -9.07 -3.93 -27.44
N ASP A 6 -9.04 -5.24 -27.65
CA ASP A 6 -9.29 -6.23 -26.61
C ASP A 6 -8.48 -5.83 -25.38
N LEU A 7 -9.18 -5.57 -24.28
CA LEU A 7 -8.57 -5.15 -23.03
C LEU A 7 -7.77 -6.35 -22.49
N ASN A 8 -6.50 -6.46 -22.88
CA ASN A 8 -5.62 -7.55 -22.48
C ASN A 8 -5.15 -7.35 -21.03
N LEU A 9 -6.02 -7.70 -20.09
CA LEU A 9 -5.70 -7.65 -18.66
C LEU A 9 -4.88 -8.89 -18.27
N PRO A 10 -3.83 -8.74 -17.44
CA PRO A 10 -3.12 -9.88 -16.89
C PRO A 10 -4.08 -10.82 -16.13
N PRO A 11 -3.86 -12.15 -16.18
CA PRO A 11 -4.68 -13.09 -15.45
C PRO A 11 -4.53 -12.89 -13.94
N LEU A 12 -5.59 -13.19 -13.19
CA LEU A 12 -5.59 -13.20 -11.74
C LEU A 12 -4.63 -14.28 -11.21
N GLN A 13 -3.80 -13.91 -10.24
CA GLN A 13 -2.83 -14.79 -9.59
C GLN A 13 -3.25 -15.10 -8.16
N PRO A 14 -3.10 -16.33 -7.66
CA PRO A 14 -3.45 -16.67 -6.28
C PRO A 14 -2.46 -16.04 -5.30
N GLY A 15 -2.98 -15.49 -4.21
CA GLY A 15 -2.18 -14.89 -3.13
C GLY A 15 -2.81 -15.07 -1.76
N ARG A 16 -2.11 -14.58 -0.73
CA ARG A 16 -2.65 -14.43 0.63
C ARG A 16 -2.65 -12.97 0.98
N TRP A 17 -3.78 -12.47 1.47
CA TRP A 17 -3.88 -11.11 1.96
C TRP A 17 -4.17 -11.18 3.45
N SER A 18 -3.48 -10.33 4.22
CA SER A 18 -3.72 -10.16 5.65
C SER A 18 -3.95 -8.69 5.92
N TYR A 19 -4.91 -8.40 6.79
CA TYR A 19 -5.15 -7.05 7.29
C TYR A 19 -5.26 -7.07 8.82
N GLY A 20 -4.67 -6.07 9.45
CA GLY A 20 -4.88 -5.75 10.86
C GLY A 20 -5.33 -4.31 11.00
N CYS A 21 -6.26 -4.01 11.90
CA CYS A 21 -6.70 -2.65 12.14
C CYS A 21 -6.79 -2.33 13.63
N SER A 22 -6.58 -1.07 13.97
CA SER A 22 -6.79 -0.54 15.32
C SER A 22 -7.69 0.69 15.23
N PRO A 23 -8.98 0.60 15.62
CA PRO A 23 -9.90 1.74 15.60
C PRO A 23 -9.47 2.91 16.49
N ALA A 24 -8.67 2.63 17.53
CA ALA A 24 -8.09 3.63 18.42
C ALA A 24 -6.70 4.12 17.96
N GLY A 25 -6.21 3.60 16.83
CA GLY A 25 -4.87 3.85 16.32
C GLY A 25 -4.65 5.32 15.93
N SER A 26 -3.50 5.86 16.33
CA SER A 26 -3.12 7.23 16.06
C SER A 26 -2.15 7.37 14.88
N LEU A 27 -1.93 8.61 14.43
CA LEU A 27 -0.86 8.92 13.48
C LEU A 27 0.53 8.61 14.06
N ALA A 28 0.71 8.69 15.39
CA ALA A 28 1.99 8.30 15.99
C ALA A 28 2.20 6.78 15.86
N ASP A 29 1.16 5.98 16.13
CA ASP A 29 1.22 4.52 16.09
C ASP A 29 1.61 4.01 14.69
N ILE A 30 1.08 4.63 13.62
CA ILE A 30 1.42 4.22 12.25
C ILE A 30 2.85 4.62 11.87
N LEU A 31 3.37 5.72 12.41
CA LEU A 31 4.77 6.15 12.19
C LEU A 31 5.76 5.32 13.00
N GLU A 32 5.39 4.90 14.21
CA GLU A 32 6.14 3.91 14.99
C GLU A 32 6.16 2.58 14.27
N ARG A 33 5.02 2.09 13.78
CA ARG A 33 4.95 0.85 12.99
C ARG A 33 5.82 0.92 11.73
N ALA A 34 5.80 2.04 11.01
CA ALA A 34 6.66 2.25 9.85
C ALA A 34 8.14 2.15 10.23
N ASN A 35 8.56 2.77 11.34
CA ASN A 35 9.92 2.69 11.86
C ASN A 35 10.32 1.26 12.25
N ASP A 36 9.45 0.55 12.97
CA ASP A 36 9.70 -0.83 13.40
C ASP A 36 9.91 -1.75 12.20
N CYS A 37 9.09 -1.62 11.15
CA CYS A 37 9.25 -2.36 9.91
C CYS A 37 10.52 -1.95 9.14
N SER A 38 10.92 -0.68 9.16
CA SER A 38 12.21 -0.25 8.61
C SER A 38 13.38 -0.90 9.35
N ASP A 39 13.35 -0.94 10.68
CA ASP A 39 14.43 -1.48 11.51
C ASP A 39 14.50 -3.02 11.44
N SER A 40 13.37 -3.70 11.44
CA SER A 40 13.29 -5.18 11.49
C SER A 40 13.33 -5.85 10.13
N GLU A 41 12.73 -5.24 9.10
CA GLU A 41 12.57 -5.83 7.77
C GLU A 41 13.30 -5.03 6.67
N GLY A 42 13.94 -3.90 7.00
CA GLY A 42 14.62 -3.05 6.02
C GLY A 42 13.67 -2.34 5.05
N ARG A 43 12.41 -2.10 5.47
CA ARG A 43 11.40 -1.40 4.65
C ARG A 43 11.80 0.04 4.38
N GLU A 44 11.71 0.43 3.13
CA GLU A 44 11.75 1.82 2.68
C GLU A 44 10.33 2.24 2.30
N TRP A 45 9.86 3.39 2.80
CA TRP A 45 8.48 3.83 2.65
C TRP A 45 8.32 4.91 1.59
N GLN A 46 7.34 4.74 0.72
CA GLN A 46 6.72 5.79 -0.08
C GLN A 46 5.32 6.05 0.45
N GLY A 47 4.68 7.15 0.06
CA GLY A 47 3.35 7.41 0.58
C GLY A 47 2.67 8.64 0.04
N ILE A 48 1.44 8.86 0.50
CA ILE A 48 0.72 10.11 0.33
C ILE A 48 0.14 10.53 1.68
N ALA A 49 0.40 11.78 2.05
CA ALA A 49 -0.26 12.45 3.15
C ALA A 49 -1.28 13.44 2.60
N TYR A 50 -2.54 13.28 2.94
CA TYR A 50 -3.54 14.31 2.69
C TYR A 50 -3.54 15.28 3.86
N THR A 51 -3.28 16.54 3.53
CA THR A 51 -3.17 17.62 4.52
C THR A 51 -4.21 18.70 4.27
N THR A 52 -4.44 19.55 5.27
CA THR A 52 -5.30 20.74 5.11
C THR A 52 -4.81 21.74 4.06
N ALA A 53 -3.58 21.58 3.54
CA ALA A 53 -2.99 22.40 2.49
C ALA A 53 -2.83 21.65 1.14
N GLY A 54 -3.44 20.46 1.01
CA GLY A 54 -3.34 19.63 -0.18
C GLY A 54 -2.60 18.30 0.07
N ALA A 55 -2.61 17.45 -0.94
CA ALA A 55 -1.92 16.17 -0.90
C ALA A 55 -0.40 16.34 -1.06
N ARG A 56 0.38 15.57 -0.31
CA ARG A 56 1.85 15.55 -0.34
C ARG A 56 2.32 14.14 -0.66
N ALA A 57 3.01 14.00 -1.79
CA ALA A 57 3.76 12.78 -2.11
C ALA A 57 4.94 12.65 -1.15
N LEU A 58 5.11 11.47 -0.56
CA LEU A 58 6.09 11.19 0.48
C LEU A 58 7.17 10.26 -0.06
N ARG A 59 8.42 10.53 0.30
CA ARG A 59 9.58 9.69 -0.01
C ARG A 59 10.15 8.95 1.19
N ASP A 60 9.70 9.31 2.39
CA ASP A 60 10.19 8.75 3.65
C ASP A 60 9.16 8.98 4.77
N ALA A 61 9.09 8.02 5.69
CA ALA A 61 8.22 8.02 6.85
C ALA A 61 8.85 7.20 7.98
N SER A 62 8.90 7.78 9.18
CA SER A 62 9.35 7.11 10.40
C SER A 62 8.71 7.77 11.63
N SER A 63 9.02 7.26 12.82
CA SER A 63 8.64 7.86 14.10
C SER A 63 9.13 9.31 14.26
N LYS A 64 10.16 9.71 13.48
CA LYS A 64 10.67 11.10 13.45
C LYS A 64 9.82 12.06 12.62
N GLY A 65 8.93 11.54 11.77
CA GLY A 65 8.02 12.31 10.94
C GLY A 65 7.98 11.88 9.48
N LEU A 66 7.45 12.77 8.64
CA LEU A 66 7.18 12.54 7.22
C LEU A 66 7.98 13.52 6.37
N SER A 67 8.60 13.03 5.30
CA SER A 67 9.30 13.86 4.32
C SER A 67 8.66 13.77 2.95
N ALA A 68 8.30 14.91 2.37
CA ALA A 68 7.79 14.97 1.02
C ALA A 68 8.89 14.68 -0.02
N THR A 69 8.48 14.33 -1.24
CA THR A 69 9.39 14.07 -2.37
C THR A 69 10.26 15.29 -2.72
N ASP A 70 9.73 16.50 -2.53
CA ASP A 70 10.45 17.78 -2.66
C ASP A 70 11.48 18.03 -1.53
N GLY A 71 11.60 17.12 -0.56
CA GLY A 71 12.50 17.21 0.58
C GLY A 71 11.95 18.00 1.78
N THR A 72 10.79 18.62 1.65
CA THR A 72 10.18 19.41 2.72
C THR A 72 9.55 18.50 3.77
N PRO A 73 9.78 18.75 5.07
CA PRO A 73 9.06 18.07 6.14
C PRO A 73 7.55 18.35 6.07
N VAL A 74 6.72 17.33 6.34
CA VAL A 74 5.26 17.50 6.42
C VAL A 74 4.86 17.82 7.86
N VAL A 75 4.01 18.83 8.01
CA VAL A 75 3.48 19.25 9.31
C VAL A 75 2.43 18.22 9.76
N LEU A 76 2.80 17.33 10.69
CA LEU A 76 1.96 16.19 11.11
C LEU A 76 0.54 16.59 11.55
N LYS A 77 0.42 17.70 12.29
CA LYS A 77 -0.89 18.21 12.75
C LYS A 77 -1.85 18.62 11.62
N SER A 78 -1.35 18.79 10.40
CA SER A 78 -2.20 19.09 9.22
C SER A 78 -2.67 17.84 8.49
N VAL A 79 -2.09 16.68 8.77
CA VAL A 79 -2.42 15.41 8.12
C VAL A 79 -3.74 14.89 8.66
N TYR A 80 -4.68 14.56 7.78
CA TYR A 80 -5.95 13.92 8.16
C TYR A 80 -6.11 12.52 7.58
N GLU A 81 -5.32 12.15 6.58
CA GLU A 81 -5.22 10.80 6.03
C GLU A 81 -3.78 10.54 5.60
N LEU A 82 -3.29 9.34 5.87
CA LEU A 82 -1.97 8.88 5.50
C LEU A 82 -2.08 7.48 4.89
N ARG A 83 -1.45 7.29 3.74
CA ARG A 83 -1.16 5.97 3.16
C ARG A 83 0.34 5.87 2.93
N LEU A 84 0.98 4.85 3.47
CA LEU A 84 2.39 4.54 3.27
C LEU A 84 2.47 3.15 2.67
N TRP A 85 3.22 2.97 1.59
CA TRP A 85 3.50 1.64 1.04
C TRP A 85 5.00 1.39 1.01
N ALA A 86 5.38 0.17 1.35
CA ALA A 86 6.76 -0.25 1.35
C ALA A 86 7.23 -0.57 -0.06
N LEU A 87 8.49 -0.23 -0.34
CA LEU A 87 9.21 -0.67 -1.52
C LEU A 87 9.72 -2.08 -1.30
N VAL A 88 8.88 -3.04 -1.65
CA VAL A 88 9.17 -4.47 -1.55
C VAL A 88 10.21 -4.86 -2.61
N LYS A 89 11.27 -5.53 -2.18
CA LYS A 89 12.36 -6.01 -3.06
C LYS A 89 12.08 -7.45 -3.49
N ASP A 90 12.56 -7.83 -4.68
CA ASP A 90 12.45 -9.22 -5.15
C ASP A 90 13.07 -10.19 -4.13
N GLY A 91 12.35 -11.26 -3.79
CA GLY A 91 12.81 -12.30 -2.85
C GLY A 91 12.52 -12.05 -1.37
N ASP A 92 11.78 -10.99 -1.04
CA ASP A 92 11.39 -10.63 0.33
C ASP A 92 10.30 -11.55 0.91
N ALA A 93 10.66 -12.81 1.16
CA ALA A 93 9.80 -13.81 1.81
C ALA A 93 8.36 -13.89 1.23
N GLY A 94 8.26 -13.71 -0.09
CA GLY A 94 6.99 -13.76 -0.81
C GLY A 94 6.06 -12.55 -0.62
N VAL A 95 6.48 -11.49 0.06
CA VAL A 95 5.72 -10.22 0.11
C VAL A 95 5.64 -9.63 -1.29
N LEU A 96 4.46 -9.16 -1.67
CA LEU A 96 4.18 -8.50 -2.95
C LEU A 96 3.81 -7.02 -2.76
N ALA A 97 3.13 -6.70 -1.65
CA ALA A 97 2.81 -5.33 -1.25
C ALA A 97 2.62 -5.27 0.27
N HIS A 98 2.98 -4.14 0.87
CA HIS A 98 2.82 -3.86 2.29
C HIS A 98 2.43 -2.39 2.45
N GLU A 99 1.24 -2.14 2.96
CA GLU A 99 0.69 -0.79 3.10
C GLU A 99 0.21 -0.53 4.52
N LEU A 100 0.59 0.63 5.05
CA LEU A 100 0.13 1.20 6.30
C LEU A 100 -0.81 2.37 6.00
N ARG A 101 -1.96 2.39 6.65
CA ARG A 101 -2.99 3.41 6.49
C ARG A 101 -3.36 4.00 7.83
N TRP A 102 -3.65 5.29 7.84
CA TRP A 102 -4.26 5.97 8.97
C TRP A 102 -5.26 7.01 8.48
N LEU A 103 -6.43 7.06 9.12
CA LEU A 103 -7.46 8.05 8.86
C LEU A 103 -7.89 8.69 10.17
N ASN A 104 -7.87 10.02 10.22
CA ASN A 104 -8.18 10.78 11.43
C ASN A 104 -9.59 10.45 11.94
N GLY A 105 -9.67 9.98 13.19
CA GLY A 105 -10.92 9.57 13.84
C GLY A 105 -11.38 8.14 13.53
N TRP A 106 -10.70 7.42 12.62
CA TRP A 106 -11.07 6.06 12.21
C TRP A 106 -10.02 5.00 12.53
N GLY A 107 -8.78 5.41 12.81
CA GLY A 107 -7.75 4.51 13.30
C GLY A 107 -6.70 4.15 12.24
N THR A 108 -6.00 3.05 12.48
CA THR A 108 -4.96 2.52 11.61
C THR A 108 -5.36 1.21 10.94
N ALA A 109 -4.75 0.93 9.80
CA ALA A 109 -4.77 -0.38 9.16
C ALA A 109 -3.39 -0.73 8.59
N GLU A 110 -3.00 -1.99 8.70
CA GLU A 110 -1.83 -2.56 8.05
C GLU A 110 -2.31 -3.70 7.14
N ILE A 111 -1.91 -3.65 5.89
CA ILE A 111 -2.31 -4.60 4.86
C ILE A 111 -1.03 -5.18 4.24
N VAL A 112 -0.96 -6.51 4.16
CA VAL A 112 0.15 -7.22 3.52
C VAL A 112 -0.42 -8.21 2.51
N LEU A 113 0.08 -8.14 1.28
CA LEU A 113 -0.19 -9.11 0.22
C LEU A 113 1.05 -9.98 0.03
N ARG A 114 0.84 -11.29 -0.03
CA ARG A 114 1.89 -12.30 -0.27
C ARG A 114 1.51 -13.20 -1.43
N CYS A 115 2.52 -13.74 -2.12
CA CYS A 115 2.30 -14.84 -3.04
C CYS A 115 1.78 -16.07 -2.28
N ALA A 116 1.08 -16.98 -2.95
CA ALA A 116 0.52 -18.17 -2.30
C ALA A 116 1.59 -19.18 -1.79
N GLY A 117 2.86 -19.00 -2.17
CA GLY A 117 3.99 -19.90 -1.89
C GLY A 117 4.67 -19.67 -0.54
N ASP A 118 4.93 -20.79 0.15
CA ASP A 118 5.41 -21.04 1.52
C ASP A 118 4.58 -20.46 2.69
N PRO A 119 4.26 -21.29 3.71
CA PRO A 119 3.47 -20.90 4.86
C PRO A 119 4.25 -19.90 5.75
N PRO A 120 3.57 -18.94 6.40
CA PRO A 120 4.23 -18.08 7.38
C PRO A 120 4.75 -18.91 8.55
N THR A 121 5.99 -18.67 8.94
CA THR A 121 6.56 -19.14 10.21
C THR A 121 5.72 -18.54 11.35
N ASP A 122 5.11 -19.41 12.16
CA ASP A 122 4.24 -19.11 13.30
C ASP A 122 4.71 -17.86 14.08
N THR A 123 4.02 -16.74 13.87
CA THR A 123 4.08 -15.58 14.77
C THR A 123 2.65 -15.30 15.22
N PRO A 124 2.30 -15.49 16.50
CA PRO A 124 0.93 -15.35 16.95
C PRO A 124 0.57 -13.86 17.04
N VAL A 125 -0.22 -13.38 16.08
CA VAL A 125 -0.93 -12.09 16.20
C VAL A 125 -2.28 -12.36 16.86
N ALA A 126 -2.62 -11.54 17.86
CA ALA A 126 -3.76 -11.73 18.74
C ALA A 126 -5.12 -11.64 18.01
N ALA A 127 -6.01 -12.59 18.37
CA ALA A 127 -7.43 -12.74 18.03
C ALA A 127 -7.79 -13.03 16.55
N PRO A 128 -8.29 -14.24 16.22
CA PRO A 128 -8.71 -14.57 14.87
C PRO A 128 -10.08 -13.96 14.56
N GLN A 129 -10.13 -12.94 13.71
CA GLN A 129 -11.24 -12.78 12.78
C GLN A 129 -11.06 -13.82 11.66
N PRO A 130 -12.15 -14.34 11.05
CA PRO A 130 -12.05 -15.47 10.13
C PRO A 130 -11.10 -15.13 8.98
N GLU A 131 -9.99 -15.85 8.95
CA GLU A 131 -8.99 -15.93 7.90
C GLU A 131 -9.66 -15.92 6.52
N ARG A 132 -9.52 -14.83 5.76
CA ARG A 132 -9.65 -14.90 4.31
C ARG A 132 -8.26 -15.18 3.73
N ASP A 133 -7.69 -16.32 4.10
CA ASP A 133 -6.30 -16.69 3.79
C ASP A 133 -5.98 -16.79 2.29
N THR A 134 -6.99 -16.80 1.44
CA THR A 134 -6.86 -16.88 -0.01
C THR A 134 -7.50 -15.67 -0.68
N CYS A 135 -6.73 -15.00 -1.53
CA CYS A 135 -7.19 -13.96 -2.44
C CYS A 135 -6.65 -14.25 -3.84
N TRP A 136 -7.09 -13.43 -4.79
CA TRP A 136 -6.39 -13.25 -6.04
C TRP A 136 -5.86 -11.83 -6.14
N TYR A 137 -4.78 -11.65 -6.88
CA TYR A 137 -4.25 -10.33 -7.17
C TYR A 137 -3.92 -10.18 -8.64
N ARG A 138 -3.79 -8.92 -9.07
CA ARG A 138 -3.36 -8.54 -10.41
C ARG A 138 -2.41 -7.34 -10.32
N PRO A 139 -1.21 -7.41 -10.91
CA PRO A 139 -0.36 -6.24 -11.06
C PRO A 139 -1.01 -5.20 -11.98
N ASN A 140 -0.88 -3.93 -11.61
CA ASN A 140 -1.38 -2.80 -12.38
C ASN A 140 -0.33 -1.67 -12.40
N SER A 141 -0.41 -0.76 -13.38
CA SER A 141 0.43 0.42 -13.43
C SER A 141 -0.31 1.65 -13.96
N TYR A 142 0.03 2.81 -13.40
CA TYR A 142 -0.51 4.11 -13.77
C TYR A 142 0.61 5.00 -14.30
N LEU A 143 0.34 5.67 -15.42
CA LEU A 143 1.25 6.70 -15.94
C LEU A 143 1.26 7.91 -14.99
N GLN A 144 2.44 8.28 -14.51
CA GLN A 144 2.65 9.54 -13.79
C GLN A 144 2.92 10.65 -14.80
N HIS A 145 1.99 11.60 -14.90
CA HIS A 145 2.23 12.84 -15.63
C HIS A 145 2.92 13.84 -14.71
N GLY A 146 4.08 14.35 -15.14
CA GLY A 146 4.73 15.45 -14.43
C GLY A 146 3.80 16.66 -14.34
N ALA A 147 3.72 17.30 -13.18
CA ALA A 147 2.86 18.47 -12.96
C ALA A 147 3.32 19.72 -13.74
N THR A 148 4.51 19.68 -14.36
CA THR A 148 5.14 20.84 -14.98
C THR A 148 5.78 20.47 -16.32
N ALA A 149 5.57 21.32 -17.34
CA ALA A 149 6.20 21.16 -18.65
C ALA A 149 7.71 21.50 -18.62
N PRO A 150 8.55 20.87 -19.47
CA PRO A 150 8.20 19.81 -20.40
C PRO A 150 7.93 18.51 -19.65
N PHE A 151 6.82 17.83 -19.99
CA PHE A 151 6.51 16.54 -19.41
C PHE A 151 7.70 15.60 -19.70
N GLY A 152 8.45 15.24 -18.67
CA GLY A 152 9.56 14.30 -18.79
C GLY A 152 9.07 12.91 -19.21
N ALA A 153 9.98 11.95 -19.35
CA ALA A 153 9.60 10.54 -19.49
C ALA A 153 8.61 10.19 -18.36
N SER A 154 7.45 9.62 -18.71
CA SER A 154 6.44 9.23 -17.73
C SER A 154 7.04 8.16 -16.82
N ASN A 155 7.14 8.45 -15.53
CA ASN A 155 7.38 7.42 -14.53
C ASN A 155 6.08 6.62 -14.35
N GLU A 156 6.17 5.36 -13.97
CA GLU A 156 4.99 4.53 -13.68
C GLU A 156 4.83 4.34 -12.17
N MET A 157 3.61 4.58 -11.67
CA MET A 157 3.23 4.12 -10.33
C MET A 157 2.69 2.71 -10.47
N THR A 158 3.34 1.74 -9.87
CA THR A 158 2.85 0.35 -9.85
C THR A 158 1.93 0.12 -8.66
N SER A 159 0.97 -0.79 -8.83
CA SER A 159 0.04 -1.22 -7.79
C SER A 159 -0.30 -2.71 -7.93
N MET A 160 -0.92 -3.25 -6.88
CA MET A 160 -1.50 -4.58 -6.83
C MET A 160 -2.99 -4.45 -6.51
N GLU A 161 -3.83 -4.83 -7.46
CA GLU A 161 -5.27 -4.97 -7.24
C GLU A 161 -5.54 -6.30 -6.53
N ILE A 162 -6.42 -6.30 -5.53
CA ILE A 162 -6.74 -7.47 -4.71
C ILE A 162 -8.22 -7.82 -4.87
N PHE A 163 -8.48 -9.11 -5.03
CA PHE A 163 -9.79 -9.69 -5.26
C PHE A 163 -10.06 -10.84 -4.28
N THR A 164 -11.31 -10.98 -3.86
CA THR A 164 -11.79 -12.13 -3.07
C THR A 164 -13.08 -12.68 -3.65
N GLU A 165 -13.52 -13.82 -3.16
CA GLU A 165 -14.87 -14.32 -3.43
C GLU A 165 -15.88 -13.69 -2.45
N ASP A 166 -17.06 -13.31 -2.94
CA ASP A 166 -18.20 -12.91 -2.10
C ASP A 166 -19.05 -14.11 -1.67
N ASP A 167 -20.10 -13.88 -0.87
CA ASP A 167 -20.97 -14.95 -0.36
C ASP A 167 -21.79 -15.66 -1.46
N TYR A 168 -21.73 -15.17 -2.70
CA TYR A 168 -22.43 -15.71 -3.86
C TYR A 168 -21.49 -16.40 -4.86
N GLY A 169 -20.19 -16.50 -4.56
CA GLY A 169 -19.21 -17.11 -5.45
C GLY A 169 -18.67 -16.16 -6.53
N ASN A 170 -18.94 -14.85 -6.43
CA ASN A 170 -18.41 -13.88 -7.38
C ASN A 170 -17.01 -13.42 -6.96
N VAL A 171 -16.10 -13.31 -7.92
CA VAL A 171 -14.82 -12.63 -7.71
C VAL A 171 -15.06 -11.12 -7.70
N VAL A 172 -14.78 -10.49 -6.57
CA VAL A 172 -14.99 -9.06 -6.32
C VAL A 172 -13.68 -8.36 -6.00
N PHE A 173 -13.50 -7.15 -6.53
CA PHE A 173 -12.40 -6.26 -6.17
C PHE A 173 -12.62 -5.73 -4.76
N ILE A 174 -11.59 -5.78 -3.91
CA ILE A 174 -11.69 -5.37 -2.50
C ILE A 174 -10.69 -4.28 -2.11
N ASP A 175 -9.55 -4.20 -2.77
CA ASP A 175 -8.53 -3.20 -2.43
C ASP A 175 -7.49 -3.04 -3.55
N GLU A 176 -6.75 -1.94 -3.50
CA GLU A 176 -5.57 -1.70 -4.32
C GLU A 176 -4.43 -1.12 -3.47
N LEU A 177 -3.28 -1.78 -3.54
CA LEU A 177 -2.07 -1.40 -2.82
C LEU A 177 -1.03 -0.84 -3.76
N MET A 178 -0.47 0.32 -3.44
CA MET A 178 0.61 0.91 -4.23
C MET A 178 1.94 0.20 -3.94
N THR A 179 2.83 0.13 -4.92
CA THR A 179 4.15 -0.50 -4.79
C THR A 179 5.28 0.31 -5.44
N GLY A 180 4.93 1.30 -6.27
CA GLY A 180 5.88 2.10 -7.04
C GLY A 180 6.51 3.27 -6.25
N LYS A 181 7.42 4.00 -6.90
CA LYS A 181 7.97 5.25 -6.36
C LYS A 181 7.28 6.44 -6.99
N TRP A 182 7.20 7.54 -6.26
CA TRP A 182 6.93 8.83 -6.89
C TRP A 182 8.10 9.24 -7.80
N GLY A 183 7.75 9.79 -8.95
CA GLY A 183 8.67 10.32 -9.94
C GLY A 183 9.27 11.68 -9.62
#